data_AF-A0A2S5MHZ7-F1
#
_entry.id   AF-A0A2S5MHZ7-F1
#
_cell.length_a   1.000
_cell.length_b   1.000
_cell.length_c   1.000
_cell.angle_alpha   90.00
_cell.angle_beta   90.00
_cell.angle_gamma   90.00
#
_symmetry.space_group_name_H-M   'P 1'
#
loop_
_entity.id
_entity.type
_entity.pdbx_description
1 polymer ?
#
loop_
_entity_poly.entity_id
_entity_poly.type
_entity_poly.pdbx_seq_one_letter_code
_entity_poly.pdbx_strand_id
1 'polypeptide(L)'
;IRVGTAEELSMLRRLFAIMGMAPVGYYDLSIAGIPVHSTAFRPIGESALRASPFRIFTSLLRLDLITNPQAREIAAKVLAQRDIFTPRCRALIDLFEKRGFDDGEAREFVLEAAKIFRSNGQATVSSAVYRTLHATHPLLADIVCFKGPHINHLTLHTLDIDAAHSAMAARGMNPKAIVEGPPRRSCPILLRQTSFKARPEPVEFVEEDGRRVTGAHAARFGEIEQRGAALTAKGRALYDRLLSEAQAAVSLTPDGANALAFNEELARRFAAFPDDDETLRREKLAFFHYSVDPSARGGESLSPSTLEDLLRTGALRAEPIVYEDFLPVSAAGIFRSNLGEHGEEELIERADRRAFEAALGAPVLDELALYEEAETRSLEASLQTLGVDRAWLQPPKTGAAPIGAAESSHN
;
A
#
# COMPACT_ATOMS: atom_id res chain seq x y z
N ILE A 1 8.49 6.48 -1.41
CA ILE A 1 9.50 7.29 -2.15
C ILE A 1 8.92 7.75 -3.49
N ARG A 2 9.54 8.73 -4.15
CA ARG A 2 9.06 9.30 -5.41
C ARG A 2 10.24 9.50 -6.37
N VAL A 3 10.11 9.02 -7.61
CA VAL A 3 11.13 9.14 -8.67
C VAL A 3 10.61 9.93 -9.86
N GLY A 4 11.54 10.50 -10.63
CA GLY A 4 11.23 11.41 -11.72
C GLY A 4 11.29 10.78 -13.11
N THR A 5 12.00 9.67 -13.29
CA THR A 5 12.19 9.06 -14.62
C THR A 5 11.96 7.55 -14.65
N ALA A 6 11.72 7.03 -15.86
CA ALA A 6 11.58 5.60 -16.10
C ALA A 6 12.88 4.84 -15.78
N GLU A 7 14.04 5.41 -16.13
CA GLU A 7 15.35 4.83 -15.86
C GLU A 7 15.61 4.69 -14.36
N GLU A 8 15.18 5.68 -13.57
CA GLU A 8 15.22 5.62 -12.10
C GLU A 8 14.35 4.49 -11.56
N LEU A 9 13.11 4.38 -12.04
CA LEU A 9 12.18 3.33 -11.61
C LEU A 9 12.69 1.92 -11.96
N SER A 10 13.15 1.72 -13.20
CA SER A 10 13.67 0.43 -13.67
C SER A 10 14.93 0.00 -12.90
N MET A 11 15.83 0.94 -12.59
CA MET A 11 17.01 0.65 -11.77
C MET A 11 16.63 0.35 -10.30
N LEU A 12 15.66 1.06 -9.74
CA LEU A 12 15.13 0.75 -8.40
C LEU A 12 14.50 -0.63 -8.34
N ARG A 13 13.79 -1.08 -9.40
CA ARG A 13 13.28 -2.46 -9.47
C ARG A 13 14.41 -3.47 -9.34
N ARG A 14 15.53 -3.29 -10.06
CA ARG A 14 16.71 -4.18 -9.96
C ARG A 14 17.30 -4.14 -8.56
N LEU A 15 17.44 -2.95 -7.98
CA LEU A 15 17.94 -2.76 -6.61
C LEU A 15 17.06 -3.49 -5.59
N PHE A 16 15.74 -3.35 -5.67
CA PHE A 16 14.79 -3.97 -4.73
C PHE A 16 14.68 -5.49 -4.92
N ALA A 17 14.88 -6.00 -6.14
CA ALA A 17 14.93 -7.45 -6.39
C ALA A 17 16.04 -8.16 -5.62
N ILE A 18 17.20 -7.50 -5.39
CA ILE A 18 18.30 -8.01 -4.56
C ILE A 18 17.84 -8.30 -3.13
N MET A 19 16.90 -7.50 -2.62
CA MET A 19 16.33 -7.63 -1.28
C MET A 19 15.08 -8.54 -1.26
N GLY A 20 14.83 -9.29 -2.34
CA GLY A 20 13.69 -10.19 -2.44
C GLY A 20 12.34 -9.48 -2.61
N MET A 21 12.34 -8.22 -3.06
CA MET A 21 11.13 -7.41 -3.20
C MET A 21 10.68 -7.36 -4.66
N ALA A 22 9.40 -7.64 -4.93
CA ALA A 22 8.76 -7.57 -6.23
C ALA A 22 7.79 -6.38 -6.31
N PRO A 23 7.55 -5.81 -7.51
CA PRO A 23 6.52 -4.78 -7.70
C PRO A 23 5.12 -5.39 -7.68
N VAL A 24 4.32 -5.03 -6.70
CA VAL A 24 2.96 -5.54 -6.49
C VAL A 24 1.95 -4.38 -6.53
N GLY A 25 0.86 -4.58 -7.24
CA GLY A 25 -0.21 -3.61 -7.40
C GLY A 25 0.15 -2.44 -8.33
N TYR A 26 -0.87 -1.81 -8.89
CA TYR A 26 -0.77 -0.56 -9.65
C TYR A 26 -1.71 0.48 -9.03
N TYR A 27 -1.15 1.65 -8.73
CA TYR A 27 -1.87 2.76 -8.11
C TYR A 27 -1.80 3.97 -9.03
N ASP A 28 -2.92 4.34 -9.64
CA ASP A 28 -3.05 5.57 -10.39
C ASP A 28 -3.54 6.68 -9.47
N LEU A 29 -2.72 7.71 -9.25
CA LEU A 29 -3.09 8.82 -8.38
C LEU A 29 -3.53 10.06 -9.17
N SER A 30 -3.50 10.00 -10.51
CA SER A 30 -4.01 11.09 -11.35
C SER A 30 -5.51 11.29 -11.16
N ILE A 31 -6.24 10.23 -10.80
CA ILE A 31 -7.67 10.26 -10.44
C ILE A 31 -7.96 11.20 -9.25
N ALA A 32 -6.93 11.54 -8.48
CA ALA A 32 -7.01 12.43 -7.34
C ALA A 32 -6.27 13.76 -7.55
N GLY A 33 -5.95 14.11 -8.81
CA GLY A 33 -5.25 15.33 -9.19
C GLY A 33 -3.74 15.30 -8.93
N ILE A 34 -3.17 14.14 -8.60
CA ILE A 34 -1.74 14.02 -8.28
C ILE A 34 -1.01 13.44 -9.50
N PRO A 35 0.04 14.10 -10.04
CA PRO A 35 0.67 13.71 -11.30
C PRO A 35 1.65 12.54 -11.12
N VAL A 36 1.22 11.45 -10.48
CA VAL A 36 2.02 10.23 -10.30
C VAL A 36 1.19 8.98 -10.46
N HIS A 37 1.87 7.90 -10.80
CA HIS A 37 1.38 6.52 -10.70
C HIS A 37 2.44 5.66 -9.99
N SER A 38 2.05 4.58 -9.34
CA SER A 38 2.89 3.91 -8.34
C SER A 38 2.71 2.39 -8.31
N THR A 39 3.67 1.72 -7.65
CA THR A 39 3.60 0.31 -7.24
C THR A 39 4.20 0.16 -5.84
N ALA A 40 3.94 -0.97 -5.18
CA ALA A 40 4.59 -1.33 -3.93
C ALA A 40 5.67 -2.38 -4.17
N PHE A 41 6.94 -2.06 -3.88
CA PHE A 41 7.96 -3.10 -3.80
C PHE A 41 7.86 -3.81 -2.46
N ARG A 42 7.66 -5.12 -2.49
CA ARG A 42 7.54 -5.93 -1.28
C ARG A 42 7.94 -7.38 -1.46
N PRO A 43 8.31 -8.10 -0.39
CA PRO A 43 8.46 -9.55 -0.45
C PRO A 43 7.16 -10.24 -0.85
N ILE A 44 7.33 -11.38 -1.50
CA ILE A 44 6.24 -12.29 -1.87
C ILE A 44 6.47 -13.63 -1.19
N GLY A 45 5.38 -14.27 -0.79
CA GLY A 45 5.43 -15.53 -0.07
C GLY A 45 5.58 -15.38 1.44
N GLU A 46 5.01 -16.34 2.15
CA GLU A 46 4.80 -16.31 3.59
C GLU A 46 6.11 -16.33 4.40
N SER A 47 7.12 -17.10 3.95
CA SER A 47 8.42 -17.14 4.60
C SER A 47 9.18 -15.82 4.51
N ALA A 48 9.14 -15.16 3.35
CA ALA A 48 9.80 -13.88 3.13
C ALA A 48 9.11 -12.74 3.91
N LEU A 49 7.77 -12.72 3.91
CA LEU A 49 6.98 -11.76 4.70
C LEU A 49 7.22 -11.92 6.20
N ARG A 50 7.30 -13.16 6.71
CA ARG A 50 7.67 -13.41 8.12
C ARG A 50 9.07 -12.94 8.47
N ALA A 51 10.03 -13.13 7.56
CA ALA A 51 11.41 -12.72 7.79
C ALA A 51 11.54 -11.20 7.85
N SER A 52 10.85 -10.49 6.94
CA SER A 52 10.81 -9.03 6.92
C SER A 52 9.68 -8.54 6.01
N PRO A 53 8.55 -8.02 6.54
CA PRO A 53 7.46 -7.47 5.72
C PRO A 53 7.75 -6.02 5.31
N PHE A 54 9.01 -5.70 5.00
CA PHE A 54 9.44 -4.35 4.62
C PHE A 54 8.97 -4.02 3.21
N ARG A 55 8.39 -2.83 3.04
CA ARG A 55 7.67 -2.45 1.82
C ARG A 55 7.99 -1.01 1.46
N ILE A 56 8.11 -0.75 0.16
CA ILE A 56 8.41 0.58 -0.36
C ILE A 56 7.39 0.94 -1.44
N PHE A 57 6.44 1.80 -1.08
CA PHE A 57 5.58 2.47 -2.04
C PHE A 57 6.42 3.42 -2.90
N THR A 58 6.43 3.19 -4.20
CA THR A 58 7.29 3.91 -5.16
C THR A 58 6.45 4.53 -6.25
N SER A 59 6.43 5.86 -6.28
CA SER A 59 5.70 6.65 -7.27
C SER A 59 6.62 7.18 -8.36
N LEU A 60 6.17 7.12 -9.61
CA LEU A 60 6.81 7.74 -10.77
C LEU A 60 6.04 9.00 -11.17
N LEU A 61 6.76 10.11 -11.33
CA LEU A 61 6.23 11.38 -11.84
C LEU A 61 5.76 11.25 -13.29
N ARG A 62 4.57 11.77 -13.57
CA ARG A 62 3.98 11.91 -14.90
C ARG A 62 4.15 13.33 -15.42
N LEU A 63 5.27 13.59 -16.09
CA LEU A 63 5.55 14.91 -16.68
C LEU A 63 4.51 15.33 -17.74
N ASP A 64 3.87 14.36 -18.38
CA ASP A 64 2.79 14.58 -19.36
C ASP A 64 1.53 15.17 -18.72
N LEU A 65 1.32 15.00 -17.41
CA LEU A 65 0.21 15.59 -16.66
C LEU A 65 0.52 17.02 -16.16
N ILE A 66 1.74 17.53 -16.35
CA ILE A 66 2.11 18.89 -15.94
C ILE A 66 1.64 19.89 -16.99
N THR A 67 0.57 20.61 -16.71
CA THR A 67 -0.09 21.54 -17.65
C THR A 67 0.83 22.71 -18.04
N ASN A 68 1.57 23.29 -17.10
CA ASN A 68 2.50 24.39 -17.35
C ASN A 68 3.72 23.94 -18.21
N PRO A 69 3.87 24.40 -19.48
CA PRO A 69 4.93 23.95 -20.37
C PRO A 69 6.33 24.33 -19.87
N GLN A 70 6.48 25.51 -19.26
CA GLN A 70 7.76 25.97 -18.72
C GLN A 70 8.20 25.08 -17.55
N ALA A 71 7.29 24.78 -16.62
CA ALA A 71 7.57 23.90 -15.49
C ALA A 71 7.95 22.48 -15.96
N ARG A 72 7.24 21.96 -16.98
CA ARG A 72 7.52 20.66 -17.58
C ARG A 72 8.91 20.59 -18.21
N GLU A 73 9.30 21.62 -18.97
CA GLU A 73 10.61 21.69 -19.62
C GLU A 73 11.75 21.79 -18.60
N ILE A 74 11.57 22.63 -17.57
CA ILE A 74 12.52 22.74 -16.45
C ILE A 74 12.67 21.38 -15.76
N ALA A 75 11.56 20.72 -15.42
CA ALA A 75 11.57 19.44 -14.74
C ALA A 75 12.29 18.36 -15.56
N ALA A 76 12.01 18.26 -16.86
CA ALA A 76 12.67 17.31 -17.75
C ALA A 76 14.20 17.55 -17.80
N LYS A 77 14.64 18.81 -17.91
CA LYS A 77 16.07 19.16 -17.95
C LYS A 77 16.80 18.80 -16.65
N VAL A 78 16.20 19.14 -15.50
CA VAL A 78 16.81 18.87 -14.19
C VAL A 78 16.91 17.37 -13.94
N LEU A 79 15.84 16.62 -14.24
CA LEU A 79 15.81 15.17 -14.08
C LEU A 79 16.81 14.45 -15.00
N ALA A 80 16.99 14.93 -16.24
CA ALA A 80 17.94 14.34 -17.18
C ALA A 80 19.42 14.51 -16.77
N GLN A 81 19.73 15.48 -15.89
CA GLN A 81 21.09 15.79 -15.48
C GLN A 81 21.53 15.08 -14.20
N ARG A 82 20.61 14.49 -13.43
CA ARG A 82 20.95 13.84 -12.16
C ARG A 82 21.23 12.36 -12.35
N ASP A 83 22.12 11.84 -11.50
CA ASP A 83 22.24 10.40 -11.25
C ASP A 83 21.99 10.15 -9.76
N ILE A 84 20.91 9.44 -9.45
CA ILE A 84 20.54 9.13 -8.07
C ILE A 84 21.33 7.93 -7.53
N PHE A 85 21.99 7.16 -8.39
CA PHE A 85 22.73 5.94 -8.01
C PHE A 85 24.23 6.21 -8.00
N THR A 86 24.92 5.76 -6.94
CA THR A 86 26.39 5.82 -6.95
C THR A 86 26.94 4.81 -7.97
N PRO A 87 28.12 5.08 -8.59
CA PRO A 87 28.77 4.11 -9.46
C PRO A 87 28.98 2.76 -8.78
N ARG A 88 29.28 2.76 -7.46
CA ARG A 88 29.44 1.54 -6.68
C ARG A 88 28.13 0.77 -6.51
N CYS A 89 27.02 1.45 -6.27
CA CYS A 89 25.69 0.83 -6.19
C CYS A 89 25.36 0.09 -7.50
N ARG A 90 25.58 0.72 -8.65
CA ARG A 90 25.37 0.09 -9.98
C ARG A 90 26.24 -1.16 -10.15
N ALA A 91 27.53 -1.06 -9.81
CA ALA A 91 28.46 -2.19 -9.90
C ALA A 91 28.04 -3.36 -9.00
N LEU A 92 27.50 -3.09 -7.81
CA LEU A 92 26.99 -4.12 -6.90
C LEU A 92 25.72 -4.78 -7.45
N ILE A 93 24.81 -4.02 -8.06
CA ILE A 93 23.63 -4.58 -8.72
C ILE A 93 24.05 -5.54 -9.84
N ASP A 94 24.96 -5.11 -10.72
CA ASP A 94 25.46 -5.93 -11.82
C ASP A 94 26.22 -7.18 -11.32
N LEU A 95 26.87 -7.09 -10.15
CA LEU A 95 27.56 -8.21 -9.52
C LEU A 95 26.57 -9.25 -8.98
N PHE A 96 25.53 -8.81 -8.28
CA PHE A 96 24.49 -9.68 -7.75
C PHE A 96 23.79 -10.45 -8.86
N GLU A 97 23.43 -9.78 -9.96
CA GLU A 97 22.76 -10.43 -11.09
C GLU A 97 23.62 -11.51 -11.77
N LYS A 98 24.96 -11.42 -11.65
CA LYS A 98 25.89 -12.41 -12.21
C LYS A 98 26.11 -13.62 -11.31
N ARG A 99 26.20 -13.43 -9.99
CA ARG A 99 26.61 -14.52 -9.08
C ARG A 99 26.06 -14.46 -7.66
N GLY A 100 25.15 -13.53 -7.36
CA GLY A 100 24.72 -13.23 -6.00
C GLY A 100 25.81 -12.56 -5.16
N PHE A 101 25.50 -12.35 -3.88
CA PHE A 101 26.40 -11.73 -2.90
C PHE A 101 26.90 -12.72 -1.86
N ASP A 102 28.10 -12.43 -1.34
CA ASP A 102 28.48 -12.83 0.00
C ASP A 102 28.02 -11.81 1.06
N ASP A 103 28.20 -12.13 2.34
CA ASP A 103 27.79 -11.26 3.45
C ASP A 103 28.50 -9.90 3.47
N GLY A 104 29.73 -9.81 2.95
CA GLY A 104 30.48 -8.55 2.87
C GLY A 104 29.86 -7.62 1.83
N GLU A 105 29.61 -8.16 0.64
CA GLU A 105 28.98 -7.46 -0.48
C GLU A 105 27.54 -7.05 -0.16
N ALA A 106 26.78 -7.90 0.53
CA ALA A 106 25.43 -7.57 0.97
C ALA A 106 25.41 -6.36 1.93
N ARG A 107 26.35 -6.33 2.90
CA ARG A 107 26.49 -5.18 3.82
C ARG A 107 26.89 -3.90 3.08
N GLU A 108 27.84 -4.01 2.16
CA GLU A 108 28.27 -2.87 1.34
C GLU A 108 27.12 -2.35 0.47
N PHE A 109 26.36 -3.25 -0.15
CA PHE A 109 25.20 -2.91 -0.95
C PHE A 109 24.15 -2.13 -0.16
N VAL A 110 23.82 -2.56 1.05
CA VAL A 110 22.87 -1.83 1.92
C VAL A 110 23.36 -0.40 2.21
N LEU A 111 24.66 -0.23 2.51
CA LEU A 111 25.25 1.09 2.76
C LEU A 111 25.23 1.99 1.51
N GLU A 112 25.52 1.44 0.33
CA GLU A 112 25.46 2.20 -0.92
C GLU A 112 24.02 2.54 -1.33
N ALA A 113 23.09 1.59 -1.21
CA ALA A 113 21.68 1.79 -1.52
C ALA A 113 21.04 2.85 -0.60
N ALA A 114 21.37 2.84 0.69
CA ALA A 114 20.84 3.82 1.65
C ALA A 114 21.19 5.29 1.29
N LYS A 115 22.29 5.52 0.57
CA LYS A 115 22.70 6.87 0.13
C LYS A 115 21.69 7.50 -0.84
N ILE A 116 20.96 6.68 -1.60
CA ILE A 116 19.96 7.12 -2.59
C ILE A 116 18.80 7.86 -1.90
N PHE A 117 18.40 7.39 -0.72
CA PHE A 117 17.21 7.85 0.00
C PHE A 117 17.50 8.92 1.07
N ARG A 118 18.77 9.36 1.18
CA ARG A 118 19.19 10.34 2.19
C ARG A 118 18.76 11.75 1.80
N SER A 119 18.12 12.47 2.73
CA SER A 119 17.96 13.92 2.61
C SER A 119 19.27 14.62 3.00
N ASN A 120 19.71 15.57 2.19
CA ASN A 120 20.92 16.36 2.44
C ASN A 120 20.62 17.83 2.72
N GLY A 121 19.34 18.23 2.81
CA GLY A 121 18.94 19.61 3.11
C GLY A 121 19.36 20.65 2.06
N GLN A 122 19.74 20.21 0.85
CA GLN A 122 20.23 21.07 -0.22
C GLN A 122 19.48 20.76 -1.53
N ALA A 123 18.97 21.80 -2.16
CA ALA A 123 18.35 21.71 -3.48
C ALA A 123 19.40 21.68 -4.60
N THR A 124 19.08 21.06 -5.72
CA THR A 124 19.91 21.02 -6.95
C THR A 124 19.57 22.14 -7.93
N VAL A 125 18.67 23.04 -7.55
CA VAL A 125 18.17 24.15 -8.36
C VAL A 125 18.17 25.45 -7.55
N SER A 126 18.05 26.59 -8.25
CA SER A 126 17.93 27.90 -7.62
C SER A 126 16.60 28.06 -6.88
N SER A 127 16.51 29.05 -5.97
CA SER A 127 15.26 29.32 -5.24
C SER A 127 14.12 29.76 -6.18
N ALA A 128 14.46 30.45 -7.28
CA ALA A 128 13.49 30.85 -8.30
C ALA A 128 12.89 29.64 -9.02
N VAL A 129 13.74 28.69 -9.47
CA VAL A 129 13.29 27.46 -10.12
C VAL A 129 12.43 26.63 -9.18
N TYR A 130 12.86 26.47 -7.92
CA TYR A 130 12.07 25.77 -6.91
C TYR A 130 10.67 26.39 -6.74
N ARG A 131 10.58 27.73 -6.65
CA ARG A 131 9.28 28.43 -6.52
C ARG A 131 8.39 28.19 -7.74
N THR A 132 8.94 28.23 -8.95
CA THR A 132 8.18 27.95 -10.19
C THR A 132 7.59 26.53 -10.18
N LEU A 133 8.40 25.52 -9.85
CA LEU A 133 7.93 24.13 -9.79
C LEU A 133 6.94 23.92 -8.65
N HIS A 134 7.20 24.51 -7.47
CA HIS A 134 6.34 24.37 -6.30
C HIS A 134 4.97 25.03 -6.51
N ALA A 135 4.93 26.19 -7.17
CA ALA A 135 3.68 26.87 -7.52
C ALA A 135 2.87 26.09 -8.57
N THR A 136 3.52 25.27 -9.40
CA THR A 136 2.83 24.37 -10.33
C THR A 136 2.24 23.18 -9.56
N HIS A 137 3.07 22.50 -8.76
CA HIS A 137 2.60 21.48 -7.82
C HIS A 137 3.69 21.23 -6.76
N PRO A 138 3.38 21.22 -5.45
CA PRO A 138 4.41 21.00 -4.42
C PRO A 138 5.16 19.65 -4.57
N LEU A 139 4.51 18.61 -5.09
CA LEU A 139 5.12 17.31 -5.39
C LEU A 139 6.10 17.36 -6.56
N LEU A 140 5.86 18.24 -7.54
CA LEU A 140 6.80 18.44 -8.64
C LEU A 140 8.12 18.99 -8.10
N ALA A 141 8.07 19.98 -7.21
CA ALA A 141 9.27 20.51 -6.55
C ALA A 141 9.97 19.46 -5.67
N ASP A 142 9.22 18.68 -4.89
CA ASP A 142 9.73 17.58 -4.06
C ASP A 142 10.50 16.52 -4.85
N ILE A 143 10.02 16.17 -6.05
CA ILE A 143 10.67 15.16 -6.90
C ILE A 143 11.87 15.72 -7.66
N VAL A 144 11.74 16.93 -8.20
CA VAL A 144 12.69 17.48 -9.19
C VAL A 144 13.85 18.23 -8.53
N CYS A 145 13.58 18.99 -7.47
CA CYS A 145 14.54 19.97 -6.94
C CYS A 145 15.63 19.37 -6.04
N PHE A 146 15.64 18.06 -5.83
CA PHE A 146 16.54 17.39 -4.90
C PHE A 146 17.39 16.31 -5.58
N LYS A 147 18.52 16.01 -4.96
CA LYS A 147 19.54 15.09 -5.49
C LYS A 147 19.01 13.68 -5.77
N GLY A 148 18.03 13.22 -5.01
CA GLY A 148 17.48 11.88 -5.14
C GLY A 148 16.16 11.71 -4.39
N PRO A 149 15.57 10.49 -4.46
CA PRO A 149 14.25 10.19 -3.91
C PRO A 149 14.32 10.00 -2.40
N HIS A 150 14.43 11.11 -1.67
CA HIS A 150 14.50 11.06 -0.21
C HIS A 150 13.27 10.38 0.41
N ILE A 151 13.44 9.83 1.63
CA ILE A 151 12.32 9.23 2.37
C ILE A 151 11.26 10.30 2.65
N ASN A 152 10.07 10.14 2.05
CA ASN A 152 8.92 11.00 2.28
C ASN A 152 8.35 10.79 3.70
N HIS A 153 8.14 9.53 4.06
CA HIS A 153 7.79 9.08 5.40
C HIS A 153 8.26 7.63 5.59
N LEU A 154 8.37 7.19 6.84
CA LEU A 154 8.57 5.80 7.22
C LEU A 154 7.45 5.41 8.18
N THR A 155 6.57 4.53 7.75
CA THR A 155 5.37 4.15 8.49
C THR A 155 5.68 3.07 9.50
N LEU A 156 5.27 3.28 10.75
CA LEU A 156 5.39 2.27 11.80
C LEU A 156 4.10 1.47 11.91
N HIS A 157 4.23 0.18 12.24
CA HIS A 157 3.09 -0.69 12.51
C HIS A 157 2.66 -0.58 13.98
N THR A 158 1.35 -0.46 14.21
CA THR A 158 0.71 -0.51 15.54
C THR A 158 -0.39 -1.57 15.57
N LEU A 159 -0.61 -2.16 16.75
CA LEU A 159 -1.72 -3.08 16.99
C LEU A 159 -3.03 -2.35 17.30
N ASP A 160 -2.96 -1.13 17.86
CA ASP A 160 -4.12 -0.27 18.14
C ASP A 160 -3.82 1.16 17.67
N ILE A 161 -4.38 1.53 16.52
CA ILE A 161 -4.20 2.86 15.94
C ILE A 161 -4.98 3.95 16.67
N ASP A 162 -6.08 3.62 17.34
CA ASP A 162 -6.89 4.60 18.09
C ASP A 162 -6.14 5.04 19.36
N ALA A 163 -5.51 4.08 20.04
CA ALA A 163 -4.63 4.35 21.17
C ALA A 163 -3.40 5.17 20.73
N ALA A 164 -2.78 4.80 19.60
CA ALA A 164 -1.65 5.55 19.07
C ALA A 164 -2.01 6.97 18.64
N HIS A 165 -3.15 7.17 17.96
CA HIS A 165 -3.67 8.47 17.56
C HIS A 165 -3.88 9.38 18.78
N SER A 166 -4.57 8.88 19.80
CA SER A 166 -4.79 9.60 21.07
C SER A 166 -3.47 9.97 21.76
N ALA A 167 -2.51 9.04 21.78
CA ALA A 167 -1.19 9.23 22.37
C ALA A 167 -0.32 10.26 21.62
N MET A 168 -0.46 10.35 20.29
CA MET A 168 0.19 11.36 19.44
C MET A 168 -0.41 12.75 19.71
N ALA A 169 -1.74 12.86 19.77
CA ALA A 169 -2.43 14.10 20.08
C ALA A 169 -2.04 14.65 21.47
N ALA A 170 -2.04 13.78 22.49
CA ALA A 170 -1.63 14.14 23.85
C ALA A 170 -0.16 14.61 23.96
N ARG A 171 0.70 14.24 23.00
CA ARG A 171 2.11 14.66 22.92
C ARG A 171 2.32 15.88 22.02
N GLY A 172 1.26 16.49 21.50
CA GLY A 172 1.36 17.66 20.62
C GLY A 172 1.94 17.34 19.24
N MET A 173 1.86 16.09 18.78
CA MET A 173 2.33 15.69 17.44
C MET A 173 1.38 16.12 16.32
N ASN A 174 0.18 16.63 16.65
CA ASN A 174 -0.84 17.10 15.70
C ASN A 174 -1.14 16.06 14.59
N PRO A 175 -1.65 14.87 14.95
CA PRO A 175 -2.12 13.91 13.95
C PRO A 175 -3.33 14.49 13.20
N LYS A 176 -3.61 13.94 12.02
CA LYS A 176 -4.85 14.24 11.27
C LYS A 176 -6.07 14.02 12.14
N ALA A 177 -7.13 14.79 11.88
CA ALA A 177 -8.41 14.65 12.61
C ALA A 177 -9.04 13.26 12.41
N ILE A 178 -8.75 12.59 11.29
CA ILE A 178 -9.28 11.27 10.96
C ILE A 178 -8.18 10.20 10.85
N VAL A 179 -8.61 8.96 11.09
CA VAL A 179 -7.88 7.75 10.72
C VAL A 179 -8.48 7.27 9.39
N GLU A 180 -7.66 7.17 8.36
CA GLU A 180 -8.04 6.69 7.04
C GLU A 180 -8.18 5.16 7.05
N GLY A 181 -9.09 4.63 6.25
CA GLY A 181 -9.41 3.18 6.20
C GLY A 181 -10.79 2.86 6.79
N PRO A 182 -11.08 1.58 7.10
CA PRO A 182 -12.32 1.21 7.78
C PRO A 182 -12.37 1.78 9.22
N PRO A 183 -13.56 1.83 9.83
CA PRO A 183 -13.67 2.18 11.25
C PRO A 183 -13.03 1.09 12.13
N ARG A 184 -13.02 1.32 13.45
CA ARG A 184 -12.56 0.31 14.41
C ARG A 184 -13.43 -0.96 14.31
N ARG A 185 -12.78 -2.12 14.35
CA ARG A 185 -13.36 -3.44 14.14
C ARG A 185 -12.71 -4.48 15.04
N SER A 186 -13.45 -5.54 15.37
CA SER A 186 -12.95 -6.71 16.10
C SER A 186 -12.09 -7.59 15.19
N CYS A 187 -12.48 -7.69 13.92
CA CYS A 187 -11.72 -8.31 12.84
C CYS A 187 -11.29 -7.19 11.86
N PRO A 188 -10.12 -6.57 12.07
CA PRO A 188 -9.63 -5.52 11.19
C PRO A 188 -9.49 -6.00 9.75
N ILE A 189 -9.80 -5.13 8.79
CA ILE A 189 -9.69 -5.43 7.34
C ILE A 189 -8.82 -4.37 6.67
N LEU A 190 -8.12 -4.75 5.60
CA LEU A 190 -7.17 -3.91 4.88
C LEU A 190 -6.16 -3.26 5.84
N LEU A 191 -6.13 -1.94 5.93
CA LEU A 191 -5.37 -1.21 6.92
C LEU A 191 -6.11 0.04 7.36
N ARG A 192 -5.75 0.53 8.53
CA ARG A 192 -6.10 1.85 9.06
C ARG A 192 -4.81 2.66 9.19
N GLN A 193 -4.82 3.94 8.84
CA GLN A 193 -3.63 4.78 8.92
C GLN A 193 -3.93 6.23 9.26
N THR A 194 -2.94 6.92 9.84
CA THR A 194 -3.02 8.36 10.07
C THR A 194 -1.62 8.96 9.99
N SER A 195 -1.55 10.21 9.56
CA SER A 195 -0.30 10.96 9.47
C SER A 195 -0.28 12.12 10.46
N PHE A 196 0.91 12.61 10.75
CA PHE A 196 1.12 13.78 11.58
C PHE A 196 2.19 14.68 10.98
N LYS A 197 2.04 15.98 11.20
CA LYS A 197 2.95 16.98 10.62
C LYS A 197 4.32 16.87 11.27
N ALA A 198 5.34 16.51 10.50
CA ALA A 198 6.71 16.61 11.00
C ALA A 198 7.21 18.06 10.88
N ARG A 199 8.33 18.37 11.57
CA ARG A 199 8.89 19.71 11.58
C ARG A 199 9.38 20.09 10.17
N PRO A 200 9.11 21.31 9.67
CA PRO A 200 9.72 21.80 8.43
C PRO A 200 11.25 21.73 8.52
N GLU A 201 11.88 21.23 7.47
CA GLU A 201 13.35 21.17 7.39
C GLU A 201 13.87 22.38 6.59
N PRO A 202 14.97 23.02 7.03
CA PRO A 202 15.61 24.06 6.25
C PRO A 202 16.17 23.45 4.96
N VAL A 203 16.00 24.18 3.85
CA VAL A 203 16.58 23.83 2.56
C VAL A 203 17.49 24.94 2.10
N GLU A 204 18.72 24.59 1.76
CA GLU A 204 19.69 25.48 1.16
C GLU A 204 19.57 25.45 -0.37
N PHE A 205 19.46 26.63 -0.96
CA PHE A 205 19.49 26.86 -2.40
C PHE A 205 20.82 27.50 -2.78
N VAL A 206 21.40 27.06 -3.90
CA VAL A 206 22.57 27.69 -4.50
C VAL A 206 22.10 28.45 -5.72
N GLU A 207 22.26 29.76 -5.70
CA GLU A 207 21.89 30.65 -6.80
C GLU A 207 22.97 30.65 -7.90
N GLU A 208 22.65 31.20 -9.08
CA GLU A 208 23.56 31.23 -10.24
C GLU A 208 24.86 32.01 -9.95
N ASP A 209 24.81 33.00 -9.06
CA ASP A 209 25.95 33.79 -8.60
C ASP A 209 26.78 33.08 -7.50
N GLY A 210 26.42 31.85 -7.13
CA GLY A 210 27.05 31.07 -6.07
C GLY A 210 26.59 31.41 -4.65
N ARG A 211 25.67 32.36 -4.49
CA ARG A 211 25.12 32.74 -3.19
C ARG A 211 24.23 31.62 -2.63
N ARG A 212 24.33 31.40 -1.32
CA ARG A 212 23.49 30.44 -0.58
C ARG A 212 22.27 31.15 0.00
N VAL A 213 21.08 30.62 -0.28
CA VAL A 213 19.81 31.12 0.25
C VAL A 213 19.17 30.03 1.08
N THR A 214 18.80 30.37 2.31
CA THR A 214 18.00 29.48 3.15
C THR A 214 16.52 29.67 2.86
N GLY A 215 15.83 28.60 2.51
CA GLY A 215 14.37 28.51 2.55
C GLY A 215 13.92 27.36 3.45
N ALA A 216 12.64 27.03 3.36
CA ALA A 216 12.06 25.90 4.08
C ALA A 216 11.30 25.01 3.10
N HIS A 217 11.41 23.69 3.29
CA HIS A 217 10.61 22.69 2.59
C HIS A 217 9.81 21.91 3.62
N ALA A 218 8.49 22.02 3.52
CA ALA A 218 7.56 21.29 4.38
C ALA A 218 7.17 20.00 3.67
N ALA A 219 7.98 18.94 3.79
CA ALA A 219 7.71 17.70 3.07
C ALA A 219 7.76 16.42 3.89
N ARG A 220 8.11 16.51 5.17
CA ARG A 220 8.19 15.33 6.04
C ARG A 220 6.97 15.25 6.94
N PHE A 221 6.40 14.06 6.94
CA PHE A 221 5.30 13.66 7.80
C PHE A 221 5.68 12.32 8.40
N GLY A 222 5.26 12.09 9.64
CA GLY A 222 5.27 10.74 10.17
C GLY A 222 3.92 10.08 9.88
N GLU A 223 3.94 8.76 9.79
CA GLU A 223 2.75 7.97 9.55
C GLU A 223 2.78 6.72 10.42
N ILE A 224 1.59 6.27 10.81
CA ILE A 224 1.40 5.03 11.53
C ILE A 224 0.25 4.25 10.90
N GLU A 225 0.39 2.92 10.84
CA GLU A 225 -0.62 2.04 10.27
C GLU A 225 -0.94 0.85 11.19
N GLN A 226 -2.18 0.40 11.16
CA GLN A 226 -2.63 -0.87 11.69
C GLN A 226 -3.15 -1.72 10.54
N ARG A 227 -2.68 -2.96 10.44
CA ARG A 227 -3.00 -3.89 9.35
C ARG A 227 -4.01 -4.91 9.81
N GLY A 228 -4.94 -5.23 8.94
CA GLY A 228 -5.96 -6.26 9.11
C GLY A 228 -5.91 -7.31 8.02
N ALA A 229 -7.04 -7.98 7.79
CA ALA A 229 -7.19 -9.04 6.81
C ALA A 229 -7.15 -8.51 5.36
N ALA A 230 -6.44 -9.22 4.50
CA ALA A 230 -6.49 -9.04 3.05
C ALA A 230 -7.87 -9.44 2.53
N LEU A 231 -8.51 -8.54 1.77
CA LEU A 231 -9.84 -8.77 1.23
C LEU A 231 -9.78 -9.45 -0.13
N THR A 232 -10.76 -10.31 -0.40
CA THR A 232 -11.03 -10.81 -1.76
C THR A 232 -11.60 -9.70 -2.64
N ALA A 233 -11.74 -9.93 -3.94
CA ALA A 233 -12.46 -9.01 -4.82
C ALA A 233 -13.89 -8.70 -4.31
N LYS A 234 -14.60 -9.70 -3.76
CA LYS A 234 -15.94 -9.54 -3.19
C LYS A 234 -15.92 -8.68 -1.93
N GLY A 235 -14.98 -8.94 -1.01
CA GLY A 235 -14.80 -8.14 0.19
C GLY A 235 -14.43 -6.70 -0.14
N ARG A 236 -13.55 -6.51 -1.12
CA ARG A 236 -13.13 -5.18 -1.56
C ARG A 236 -14.27 -4.39 -2.19
N ALA A 237 -15.10 -5.01 -3.03
CA ALA A 237 -16.29 -4.37 -3.58
C ALA A 237 -17.31 -3.97 -2.50
N LEU A 238 -17.47 -4.77 -1.43
CA LEU A 238 -18.28 -4.39 -0.27
C LEU A 238 -17.65 -3.20 0.47
N TYR A 239 -16.35 -3.24 0.74
CA TYR A 239 -15.62 -2.14 1.37
C TYR A 239 -15.79 -0.81 0.60
N ASP A 240 -15.55 -0.83 -0.72
CA ASP A 240 -15.58 0.37 -1.55
C ASP A 240 -16.99 0.98 -1.61
N ARG A 241 -18.03 0.13 -1.72
CA ARG A 241 -19.43 0.59 -1.66
C ARG A 241 -19.76 1.25 -0.33
N LEU A 242 -19.43 0.63 0.81
CA LEU A 242 -19.73 1.19 2.12
C LEU A 242 -18.97 2.49 2.39
N LEU A 243 -17.71 2.58 1.95
CA LEU A 243 -16.93 3.81 2.03
C LEU A 243 -17.54 4.92 1.17
N SER A 244 -17.93 4.60 -0.07
CA SER A 244 -18.58 5.57 -0.97
C SER A 244 -19.93 6.05 -0.42
N GLU A 245 -20.74 5.16 0.16
CA GLU A 245 -21.99 5.53 0.81
C GLU A 245 -21.79 6.46 2.01
N ALA A 246 -20.76 6.20 2.83
CA ALA A 246 -20.42 7.06 3.96
C ALA A 246 -19.97 8.46 3.48
N GLN A 247 -19.09 8.52 2.48
CA GLN A 247 -18.62 9.77 1.88
C GLN A 247 -19.73 10.57 1.21
N ALA A 248 -20.69 9.90 0.56
CA ALA A 248 -21.83 10.55 -0.06
C ALA A 248 -22.83 11.12 0.97
N ALA A 249 -22.94 10.48 2.14
CA ALA A 249 -23.82 10.93 3.22
C ALA A 249 -23.19 12.06 4.05
N VAL A 250 -21.89 11.96 4.35
CA VAL A 250 -21.13 12.97 5.06
C VAL A 250 -19.78 13.12 4.35
N SER A 251 -19.62 14.21 3.61
CA SER A 251 -18.31 14.56 3.03
C SER A 251 -17.41 15.11 4.12
N LEU A 252 -16.21 14.55 4.28
CA LEU A 252 -15.23 15.09 5.21
C LEU A 252 -14.78 16.49 4.77
N THR A 253 -14.85 17.46 5.67
CA THR A 253 -14.33 18.81 5.39
C THR A 253 -12.81 18.79 5.35
N PRO A 254 -12.17 19.63 4.52
CA PRO A 254 -10.70 19.65 4.40
C PRO A 254 -9.98 19.90 5.73
N ASP A 255 -10.54 20.77 6.57
CA ASP A 255 -10.05 21.11 7.91
C ASP A 255 -10.35 20.03 8.97
N GLY A 256 -11.09 18.98 8.61
CA GLY A 256 -11.50 17.90 9.51
C GLY A 256 -12.48 18.31 10.61
N ALA A 257 -13.11 19.48 10.51
CA ALA A 257 -14.05 19.98 11.52
C ALA A 257 -15.24 19.03 11.78
N ASN A 258 -15.67 18.29 10.76
CA ASN A 258 -16.73 17.30 10.87
C ASN A 258 -16.25 15.84 11.04
N ALA A 259 -14.98 15.63 11.45
CA ALA A 259 -14.39 14.30 11.59
C ALA A 259 -15.21 13.35 12.49
N LEU A 260 -15.82 13.87 13.57
CA LEU A 260 -16.68 13.07 14.45
C LEU A 260 -17.89 12.52 13.69
N ALA A 261 -18.65 13.40 13.02
CA ALA A 261 -19.83 13.01 12.25
C ALA A 261 -19.48 12.08 11.09
N PHE A 262 -18.34 12.29 10.43
CA PHE A 262 -17.84 11.39 9.40
C PHE A 262 -17.55 9.99 9.97
N ASN A 263 -16.86 9.90 11.11
CA ASN A 263 -16.53 8.62 11.74
C ASN A 263 -17.77 7.88 12.24
N GLU A 264 -18.77 8.59 12.76
CA GLU A 264 -20.06 8.01 13.16
C GLU A 264 -20.81 7.42 11.96
N GLU A 265 -20.87 8.16 10.85
CA GLU A 265 -21.49 7.67 9.61
C GLU A 265 -20.72 6.49 9.01
N LEU A 266 -19.39 6.56 9.01
CA LEU A 266 -18.52 5.48 8.55
C LEU A 266 -18.76 4.20 9.37
N ALA A 267 -18.79 4.30 10.71
CA ALA A 267 -19.11 3.18 11.59
C ALA A 267 -20.51 2.61 11.32
N ARG A 268 -21.51 3.48 11.12
CA ARG A 268 -22.88 3.06 10.82
C ARG A 268 -22.99 2.28 9.51
N ARG A 269 -22.31 2.71 8.44
CA ARG A 269 -22.29 2.00 7.15
C ARG A 269 -21.56 0.67 7.25
N PHE A 270 -20.41 0.65 7.93
CA PHE A 270 -19.58 -0.55 8.09
C PHE A 270 -20.16 -1.59 9.05
N ALA A 271 -21.25 -1.30 9.77
CA ALA A 271 -22.04 -2.31 10.46
C ALA A 271 -22.60 -3.38 9.49
N ALA A 272 -22.72 -3.07 8.20
CA ALA A 272 -23.07 -4.03 7.15
C ALA A 272 -21.91 -4.94 6.70
N PHE A 273 -20.69 -4.73 7.20
CA PHE A 273 -19.53 -5.57 6.92
C PHE A 273 -19.32 -6.55 8.10
N PRO A 274 -19.44 -7.88 7.89
CA PRO A 274 -19.33 -8.88 8.97
C PRO A 274 -18.04 -8.75 9.78
N ASP A 275 -18.14 -8.69 11.12
CA ASP A 275 -17.02 -8.43 12.03
C ASP A 275 -16.62 -9.66 12.86
N ASP A 276 -16.75 -10.83 12.24
CA ASP A 276 -16.33 -12.12 12.77
C ASP A 276 -15.61 -12.95 11.68
N ASP A 277 -14.49 -13.57 12.04
CA ASP A 277 -13.63 -14.30 11.09
C ASP A 277 -14.36 -15.45 10.38
N GLU A 278 -15.28 -16.12 11.07
CA GLU A 278 -16.03 -17.25 10.49
C GLU A 278 -16.90 -16.79 9.31
N THR A 279 -17.68 -15.72 9.49
CA THR A 279 -18.52 -15.17 8.43
C THR A 279 -17.70 -14.54 7.32
N LEU A 280 -16.60 -13.84 7.65
CA LEU A 280 -15.66 -13.31 6.66
C LEU A 280 -15.12 -14.41 5.73
N ARG A 281 -14.74 -15.56 6.29
CA ARG A 281 -14.24 -16.71 5.53
C ARG A 281 -15.35 -17.38 4.73
N ARG A 282 -16.46 -17.73 5.39
CA ARG A 282 -17.59 -18.47 4.77
C ARG A 282 -18.19 -17.69 3.60
N GLU A 283 -18.29 -16.37 3.73
CA GLU A 283 -18.79 -15.49 2.66
C GLU A 283 -17.71 -15.08 1.65
N LYS A 284 -16.47 -15.55 1.81
CA LYS A 284 -15.32 -15.24 0.96
C LYS A 284 -15.08 -13.74 0.83
N LEU A 285 -15.13 -13.03 1.95
CA LEU A 285 -14.86 -11.59 2.02
C LEU A 285 -13.38 -11.29 2.29
N ALA A 286 -12.69 -12.17 3.01
CA ALA A 286 -11.25 -12.08 3.26
C ALA A 286 -10.55 -13.40 2.92
N PHE A 287 -9.24 -13.34 2.71
CA PHE A 287 -8.38 -14.51 2.52
C PHE A 287 -7.90 -15.06 3.87
N PHE A 288 -7.79 -16.38 3.98
CA PHE A 288 -7.40 -17.07 5.21
C PHE A 288 -6.23 -18.03 5.00
N HIS A 289 -5.35 -18.10 5.99
CA HIS A 289 -4.30 -19.10 6.11
C HIS A 289 -4.83 -20.28 6.92
N TYR A 290 -4.69 -21.48 6.39
CA TYR A 290 -5.08 -22.72 7.07
C TYR A 290 -3.86 -23.41 7.64
N SER A 291 -3.99 -23.90 8.87
CA SER A 291 -2.97 -24.72 9.53
C SER A 291 -3.61 -25.90 10.28
N VAL A 292 -2.86 -26.99 10.42
CA VAL A 292 -3.29 -28.13 11.24
C VAL A 292 -3.05 -27.81 12.71
N ASP A 293 -4.04 -28.12 13.56
CA ASP A 293 -3.84 -27.99 15.00
C ASP A 293 -2.79 -29.01 15.48
N PRO A 294 -1.72 -28.60 16.20
CA PRO A 294 -0.70 -29.52 16.70
C PRO A 294 -1.25 -30.64 17.60
N SER A 295 -2.42 -30.43 18.20
CA SER A 295 -3.12 -31.40 19.05
C SER A 295 -4.06 -32.33 18.29
N ALA A 296 -4.37 -32.05 17.03
CA ALA A 296 -5.12 -32.95 16.16
C ALA A 296 -4.24 -34.15 15.80
N ARG A 297 -4.37 -35.24 16.57
CA ARG A 297 -3.62 -36.47 16.32
C ARG A 297 -4.07 -37.08 14.99
N GLY A 298 -3.15 -37.14 14.03
CA GLY A 298 -3.35 -37.92 12.81
C GLY A 298 -3.58 -39.39 13.17
N GLY A 299 -4.73 -39.94 12.78
CA GLY A 299 -5.02 -41.37 12.96
C GLY A 299 -6.48 -41.75 13.12
N GLU A 300 -7.39 -40.83 13.46
CA GLU A 300 -8.83 -41.13 13.34
C GLU A 300 -9.27 -40.91 11.90
N SER A 301 -9.84 -41.96 11.29
CA SER A 301 -10.39 -41.93 9.94
C SER A 301 -11.43 -40.81 9.86
N LEU A 302 -11.02 -39.66 9.28
CA LEU A 302 -11.91 -38.56 8.94
C LEU A 302 -12.83 -39.05 7.82
N SER A 303 -13.90 -39.74 8.23
CA SER A 303 -15.07 -40.07 7.40
C SER A 303 -15.56 -38.78 6.74
N PRO A 304 -16.14 -38.81 5.53
CA PRO A 304 -16.16 -37.68 4.59
C PRO A 304 -16.44 -36.34 5.28
N SER A 305 -15.38 -35.55 5.43
CA SER A 305 -15.38 -34.29 6.14
C SER A 305 -15.46 -33.13 5.15
N THR A 306 -16.38 -32.20 5.38
CA THR A 306 -16.32 -30.90 4.70
C THR A 306 -15.20 -30.04 5.34
N LEU A 307 -14.78 -28.97 4.67
CA LEU A 307 -13.86 -27.99 5.27
C LEU A 307 -14.41 -27.46 6.60
N GLU A 308 -15.72 -27.24 6.66
CA GLU A 308 -16.42 -26.80 7.87
C GLU A 308 -16.34 -27.83 9.01
N ASP A 309 -16.41 -29.13 8.70
CA ASP A 309 -16.24 -30.16 9.72
C ASP A 309 -14.82 -30.19 10.29
N LEU A 310 -13.81 -30.00 9.44
CA LEU A 310 -12.41 -29.95 9.86
C LEU A 310 -12.14 -28.73 10.77
N LEU A 311 -12.75 -27.57 10.45
CA LEU A 311 -12.66 -26.38 11.29
C LEU A 311 -13.43 -26.55 12.60
N ARG A 312 -14.67 -27.07 12.54
CA ARG A 312 -15.54 -27.29 13.72
C ARG A 312 -14.95 -28.30 14.70
N THR A 313 -14.27 -29.33 14.20
CA THR A 313 -13.60 -30.34 15.04
C THR A 313 -12.24 -29.88 15.56
N GLY A 314 -11.75 -28.72 15.11
CA GLY A 314 -10.43 -28.21 15.45
C GLY A 314 -9.27 -28.94 14.77
N ALA A 315 -9.54 -29.78 13.76
CA ALA A 315 -8.50 -30.41 12.95
C ALA A 315 -7.75 -29.38 12.09
N LEU A 316 -8.48 -28.36 11.63
CA LEU A 316 -7.92 -27.17 10.97
C LEU A 316 -8.21 -25.92 11.79
N ARG A 317 -7.30 -24.96 11.69
CA ARG A 317 -7.48 -23.56 12.11
C ARG A 317 -7.41 -22.68 10.88
N ALA A 318 -8.18 -21.61 10.87
CA ALA A 318 -8.15 -20.59 9.84
C ALA A 318 -7.88 -19.23 10.49
N GLU A 319 -6.84 -18.54 10.03
CA GLU A 319 -6.46 -17.20 10.51
C GLU A 319 -6.44 -16.23 9.32
N PRO A 320 -6.88 -14.98 9.47
CA PRO A 320 -6.90 -14.03 8.37
C PRO A 320 -5.49 -13.75 7.85
N ILE A 321 -5.31 -13.78 6.53
CA ILE A 321 -4.04 -13.37 5.90
C ILE A 321 -3.91 -11.86 6.04
N VAL A 322 -2.79 -11.39 6.57
CA VAL A 322 -2.52 -9.96 6.78
C VAL A 322 -2.42 -9.25 5.43
N TYR A 323 -3.02 -8.06 5.34
CA TYR A 323 -2.94 -7.19 4.19
C TYR A 323 -1.56 -6.50 4.11
N GLU A 324 -0.82 -6.82 3.05
CA GLU A 324 0.54 -6.32 2.80
C GLU A 324 0.58 -5.09 1.89
N ASP A 325 -0.51 -4.75 1.24
CA ASP A 325 -0.56 -3.68 0.24
C ASP A 325 -1.06 -2.35 0.83
N PHE A 326 -1.47 -1.41 -0.03
CA PHE A 326 -1.86 -0.05 0.34
C PHE A 326 -3.29 0.27 -0.11
N LEU A 327 -3.98 1.14 0.62
CA LEU A 327 -5.30 1.64 0.24
C LEU A 327 -5.19 2.55 -1.01
N PRO A 328 -5.97 2.31 -2.08
CA PRO A 328 -5.90 3.13 -3.30
C PRO A 328 -6.29 4.60 -3.08
N VAL A 329 -7.36 4.87 -2.32
CA VAL A 329 -7.88 6.23 -2.06
C VAL A 329 -7.05 6.97 -1.00
N SER A 330 -6.45 6.24 -0.06
CA SER A 330 -5.68 6.85 1.03
C SER A 330 -4.30 7.31 0.60
N ALA A 331 -3.69 6.67 -0.42
CA ALA A 331 -2.48 7.20 -1.03
C ALA A 331 -2.71 8.66 -1.42
N ALA A 332 -3.78 8.95 -2.17
CA ALA A 332 -4.16 10.32 -2.52
C ALA A 332 -4.41 11.23 -1.30
N GLY A 333 -5.10 10.76 -0.25
CA GLY A 333 -5.33 11.51 0.99
C GLY A 333 -4.04 11.86 1.75
N ILE A 334 -3.06 10.97 1.75
CA ILE A 334 -1.70 11.21 2.26
C ILE A 334 -1.00 12.25 1.40
N PHE A 335 -1.04 12.10 0.07
CA PHE A 335 -0.45 13.08 -0.86
C PHE A 335 -1.05 14.48 -0.71
N ARG A 336 -2.38 14.62 -0.63
CA ARG A 336 -3.04 15.92 -0.40
C ARG A 336 -2.62 16.53 0.94
N SER A 337 -2.57 15.73 2.00
CA SER A 337 -2.15 16.23 3.31
C SER A 337 -0.67 16.63 3.37
N ASN A 338 0.17 16.00 2.55
CA ASN A 338 1.60 16.27 2.52
C ASN A 338 1.94 17.57 1.79
N LEU A 339 1.01 18.12 1.02
CA LEU A 339 1.29 19.17 0.02
C LEU A 339 0.48 20.46 0.26
N GLY A 340 -0.44 20.45 1.23
CA GLY A 340 -1.40 21.53 1.44
C GLY A 340 -2.57 21.48 0.44
N GLU A 341 -3.70 22.05 0.81
CA GLU A 341 -4.93 22.03 0.02
C GLU A 341 -4.79 22.87 -1.25
N HIS A 342 -4.66 22.23 -2.41
CA HIS A 342 -4.70 22.91 -3.70
C HIS A 342 -5.55 22.12 -4.72
N GLY A 343 -6.50 22.85 -5.31
CA GLY A 343 -7.27 22.66 -6.55
C GLY A 343 -7.57 21.25 -7.07
N GLU A 344 -8.85 20.96 -7.26
CA GLU A 344 -9.32 19.87 -8.11
C GLU A 344 -9.04 20.19 -9.59
N GLU A 345 -8.02 19.57 -10.19
CA GLU A 345 -7.88 19.51 -11.65
C GLU A 345 -8.45 18.16 -12.13
N GLU A 346 -9.55 18.20 -12.90
CA GLU A 346 -10.13 17.03 -13.57
C GLU A 346 -9.15 16.48 -14.60
N LEU A 347 -8.42 15.42 -14.23
CA LEU A 347 -7.57 14.65 -15.15
C LEU A 347 -8.30 13.39 -15.60
N ILE A 348 -8.49 13.29 -16.92
CA ILE A 348 -9.24 12.26 -17.64
C ILE A 348 -8.62 10.87 -17.45
N GLU A 349 -9.48 9.87 -17.18
CA GLU A 349 -9.14 8.45 -17.09
C GLU A 349 -8.57 7.90 -18.40
N ARG A 350 -7.27 7.58 -18.38
CA ARG A 350 -6.75 6.38 -19.05
C ARG A 350 -5.69 5.76 -18.14
N ALA A 351 -6.05 4.63 -17.52
CA ALA A 351 -5.13 3.81 -16.74
C ALA A 351 -3.93 3.44 -17.62
N ASP A 352 -2.82 4.15 -17.44
CA ASP A 352 -1.60 3.93 -18.21
C ASP A 352 -0.69 2.91 -17.51
N ARG A 353 -1.31 1.83 -17.00
CA ARG A 353 -0.59 0.69 -16.41
C ARG A 353 0.46 0.17 -17.39
N ARG A 354 0.15 0.18 -18.69
CA ARG A 354 1.09 -0.24 -19.74
C ARG A 354 2.32 0.67 -19.81
N ALA A 355 2.18 2.00 -19.80
CA ALA A 355 3.35 2.87 -19.77
C ALA A 355 4.11 2.73 -18.44
N PHE A 356 3.42 2.53 -17.31
CA PHE A 356 4.08 2.27 -16.03
C PHE A 356 4.91 0.98 -16.08
N GLU A 357 4.35 -0.13 -16.55
CA GLU A 357 5.05 -1.41 -16.68
C GLU A 357 6.20 -1.34 -17.69
N ALA A 358 6.05 -0.55 -18.76
CA ALA A 358 7.13 -0.27 -19.70
C ALA A 358 8.27 0.52 -19.05
N ALA A 359 7.94 1.56 -18.27
CA ALA A 359 8.92 2.35 -17.51
C ALA A 359 9.61 1.52 -16.41
N LEU A 360 8.86 0.65 -15.75
CA LEU A 360 9.34 -0.29 -14.74
C LEU A 360 10.25 -1.37 -15.35
N GLY A 361 10.02 -1.74 -16.62
CA GLY A 361 10.70 -2.81 -17.32
C GLY A 361 10.21 -4.22 -16.95
N ALA A 362 9.03 -4.33 -16.34
CA ALA A 362 8.38 -5.58 -15.95
C ALA A 362 6.88 -5.33 -15.65
N PRO A 363 6.01 -6.36 -15.75
CA PRO A 363 4.64 -6.25 -15.26
C PRO A 363 4.62 -6.11 -13.73
N VAL A 364 3.62 -5.42 -13.19
CA VAL A 364 3.33 -5.48 -11.75
C VAL A 364 2.52 -6.74 -11.44
N LEU A 365 2.78 -7.34 -10.28
CA LEU A 365 2.04 -8.51 -9.80
C LEU A 365 0.65 -8.11 -9.31
N ASP A 366 -0.32 -8.99 -9.50
CA ASP A 366 -1.68 -8.87 -8.95
C ASP A 366 -1.68 -9.32 -7.49
N GLU A 367 -1.99 -8.41 -6.57
CA GLU A 367 -2.04 -8.71 -5.15
C GLU A 367 -3.09 -9.76 -4.79
N LEU A 368 -4.26 -9.75 -5.45
CA LEU A 368 -5.34 -10.68 -5.13
C LEU A 368 -4.94 -12.11 -5.50
N ALA A 369 -4.27 -12.28 -6.64
CA ALA A 369 -3.73 -13.57 -7.05
C ALA A 369 -2.69 -14.10 -6.06
N LEU A 370 -1.82 -13.22 -5.51
CA LEU A 370 -0.84 -13.62 -4.50
C LEU A 370 -1.50 -14.08 -3.19
N TYR A 371 -2.56 -13.41 -2.75
CA TYR A 371 -3.32 -13.82 -1.56
C TYR A 371 -4.10 -15.12 -1.79
N GLU A 372 -4.72 -15.28 -2.97
CA GLU A 372 -5.43 -16.51 -3.35
C GLU A 372 -4.47 -17.71 -3.42
N GLU A 373 -3.27 -17.52 -3.97
CA GLU A 373 -2.22 -18.53 -3.99
C GLU A 373 -1.75 -18.89 -2.57
N ALA A 374 -1.61 -17.90 -1.67
CA ALA A 374 -1.25 -18.15 -0.28
C ALA A 374 -2.33 -18.95 0.48
N GLU A 375 -3.60 -18.55 0.35
CA GLU A 375 -4.74 -19.27 0.91
C GLU A 375 -4.78 -20.71 0.39
N THR A 376 -4.72 -20.88 -0.94
CA THR A 376 -4.77 -22.19 -1.60
C THR A 376 -3.64 -23.11 -1.13
N ARG A 377 -2.40 -22.62 -1.12
CA ARG A 377 -1.24 -23.42 -0.68
C ARG A 377 -1.34 -23.82 0.79
N SER A 378 -1.76 -22.91 1.66
CA SER A 378 -1.90 -23.22 3.09
C SER A 378 -2.95 -24.31 3.35
N LEU A 379 -4.07 -24.24 2.62
CA LEU A 379 -5.12 -25.25 2.69
C LEU A 379 -4.63 -26.60 2.17
N GLU A 380 -4.02 -26.63 0.98
CA GLU A 380 -3.51 -27.87 0.37
C GLU A 380 -2.46 -28.56 1.23
N ALA A 381 -1.50 -27.79 1.76
CA ALA A 381 -0.48 -28.33 2.67
C ALA A 381 -1.11 -28.89 3.96
N SER A 382 -2.11 -28.22 4.50
CA SER A 382 -2.80 -28.66 5.72
C SER A 382 -3.63 -29.93 5.49
N LEU A 383 -4.35 -30.00 4.38
CA LEU A 383 -5.11 -31.20 3.99
C LEU A 383 -4.20 -32.39 3.72
N GLN A 384 -3.07 -32.17 3.02
CA GLN A 384 -2.07 -33.21 2.80
C GLN A 384 -1.50 -33.74 4.13
N THR A 385 -1.24 -32.85 5.09
CA THR A 385 -0.78 -33.22 6.44
C THR A 385 -1.81 -34.08 7.19
N LEU A 386 -3.10 -33.80 6.99
CA LEU A 386 -4.20 -34.60 7.54
C LEU A 386 -4.51 -35.88 6.75
N GLY A 387 -3.86 -36.10 5.60
CA GLY A 387 -4.17 -37.23 4.71
C GLY A 387 -5.53 -37.12 4.01
N VAL A 388 -6.07 -35.91 3.86
CA VAL A 388 -7.35 -35.64 3.18
C VAL A 388 -7.05 -35.09 1.79
N ASP A 389 -7.61 -35.71 0.74
CA ASP A 389 -7.57 -35.14 -0.61
C ASP A 389 -8.59 -33.99 -0.72
N ARG A 390 -8.18 -32.85 -1.29
CA ARG A 390 -9.07 -31.72 -1.57
C ARG A 390 -10.26 -32.14 -2.45
N ALA A 391 -10.08 -33.10 -3.35
CA ALA A 391 -11.14 -33.65 -4.18
C ALA A 391 -12.22 -34.40 -3.37
N TRP A 392 -11.92 -34.80 -2.13
CA TRP A 392 -12.86 -35.49 -1.25
C TRP A 392 -13.67 -34.52 -0.37
N LEU A 393 -13.34 -33.23 -0.36
CA LEU A 393 -14.14 -32.21 0.31
C LEU A 393 -15.48 -32.08 -0.43
N GLN A 394 -16.56 -32.52 0.22
CA GLN A 394 -17.90 -32.29 -0.32
C GLN A 394 -18.23 -30.79 -0.30
N PRO A 395 -18.96 -30.28 -1.30
CA PRO A 395 -19.52 -28.94 -1.22
C PRO A 395 -20.40 -28.85 0.04
N PRO A 396 -20.49 -27.66 0.67
CA PRO A 396 -21.35 -27.48 1.84
C PRO A 396 -22.77 -27.95 1.48
N LYS A 397 -23.37 -28.79 2.33
CA LYS A 397 -24.76 -29.22 2.15
C LYS A 397 -25.64 -27.97 2.23
N THR A 398 -26.07 -27.44 1.09
CA THR A 398 -27.03 -26.33 1.04
C THR A 398 -28.36 -26.84 1.59
N GLY A 399 -28.62 -26.58 2.86
CA GLY A 399 -29.91 -26.77 3.50
C GLY A 399 -30.90 -25.71 3.02
N ALA A 400 -31.33 -25.81 1.76
CA ALA A 400 -32.51 -25.10 1.26
C ALA A 400 -33.48 -26.17 0.74
N ALA A 401 -34.43 -26.56 1.59
CA ALA A 401 -35.60 -27.27 1.11
C ALA A 401 -36.32 -26.38 0.09
N PRO A 402 -36.73 -26.89 -1.09
CA PRO A 402 -37.55 -26.11 -2.00
C PRO A 402 -38.88 -25.83 -1.30
N ILE A 403 -39.16 -24.55 -1.06
CA ILE A 403 -40.49 -24.10 -0.64
C ILE A 403 -41.48 -24.59 -1.70
N GLY A 404 -42.47 -25.34 -1.22
CA GLY A 404 -43.34 -26.20 -2.02
C GLY A 404 -44.05 -25.49 -3.17
N ALA A 405 -44.17 -26.21 -4.27
CA ALA A 405 -45.16 -25.94 -5.29
C ALA A 405 -46.55 -26.06 -4.66
N ALA A 406 -47.33 -24.98 -4.75
CA ALA A 406 -48.74 -25.01 -4.40
C ALA A 406 -49.48 -25.96 -5.34
N GLU A 407 -50.14 -26.96 -4.76
CA GLU A 407 -51.09 -27.83 -5.42
C GLU A 407 -52.25 -27.00 -5.98
N SER A 408 -52.46 -27.06 -7.29
CA SER A 408 -53.69 -26.62 -7.93
C SER A 408 -54.77 -27.70 -7.69
N SER A 409 -55.66 -27.48 -6.74
CA SER A 409 -56.89 -28.26 -6.60
C SER A 409 -58.01 -27.65 -7.45
N HIS A 410 -58.54 -28.44 -8.37
CA HIS A 410 -59.83 -28.21 -9.02
C HIS A 410 -60.99 -28.27 -8.01
N ASN A 411 -61.74 -27.17 -7.90
CA ASN A 411 -63.20 -27.09 -8.11
C ASN A 411 -63.71 -25.67 -7.90
#